data_AF-A0A940WUV6-F1
#
_entry.id   AF-A0A940WUV6-F1
#
_cell.length_a   1.000
_cell.length_b   1.000
_cell.length_c   1.000
_cell.angle_alpha   90.00
_cell.angle_beta   90.00
_cell.angle_gamma   90.00
#
_symmetry.space_group_name_H-M   'P 1'
#
loop_
_entity.id
_entity.type
_entity.pdbx_description
1 polymer ?
#
loop_
_entity_poly.entity_id
_entity_poly.type
_entity_poly.pdbx_seq_one_letter_code
_entity_poly.pdbx_strand_id
1 'polypeptide(L)' 'MKTNSFLIRLAIISITIFGGASLIRYLKTGELLFDQIIAMSLGVSLLIMSLIWRKNNKAIR' A
#
# COMPACT_ATOMS: atom_id res chain seq x y z
N MET A 1 4.99 -14.57 -13.66
CA MET A 1 6.11 -14.09 -12.82
C MET A 1 5.68 -14.09 -11.37
N LYS A 2 6.28 -14.95 -10.53
CA LYS A 2 5.88 -15.15 -9.12
C LYS A 2 6.17 -13.93 -8.22
N THR A 3 7.13 -13.09 -8.58
CA THR A 3 7.58 -11.91 -7.82
C THR A 3 6.53 -10.79 -7.69
N ASN A 4 5.75 -10.51 -8.76
CA ASN A 4 4.72 -9.45 -8.70
C ASN A 4 3.59 -9.77 -7.71
N SER A 5 3.30 -11.06 -7.46
CA SER A 5 2.27 -11.43 -6.49
C SER A 5 2.69 -11.11 -5.06
N PHE A 6 3.99 -11.27 -4.77
CA PHE A 6 4.56 -10.93 -3.47
C PHE A 6 4.52 -9.42 -3.22
N LEU A 7 4.94 -8.61 -4.20
CA LEU A 7 4.93 -7.14 -4.09
C LEU A 7 3.51 -6.59 -3.90
N ILE A 8 2.52 -7.15 -4.61
CA ILE A 8 1.11 -6.76 -4.43
C ILE A 8 0.61 -7.16 -3.04
N ARG A 9 0.91 -8.39 -2.56
CA ARG A 9 0.55 -8.81 -1.20
C ARG A 9 1.19 -7.93 -0.13
N LEU A 10 2.47 -7.63 -0.28
CA LEU A 10 3.20 -6.76 0.64
C LEU A 10 2.55 -5.37 0.69
N ALA A 11 2.24 -4.78 -0.47
CA ALA A 11 1.58 -3.49 -0.54
C ALA A 11 0.19 -3.49 0.12
N ILE A 12 -0.62 -4.52 -0.09
CA ILE A 12 -1.94 -4.67 0.55
C ILE A 12 -1.81 -4.77 2.08
N ILE A 13 -0.86 -5.57 2.57
CA ILE A 13 -0.61 -5.73 4.01
C ILE A 13 -0.13 -4.40 4.60
N SER A 14 0.82 -3.71 3.96
CA SER A 14 1.29 -2.40 4.42
C SER A 14 0.16 -1.38 4.48
N ILE A 15 -0.69 -1.27 3.45
CA ILE A 15 -1.84 -0.35 3.47
C ILE A 15 -2.81 -0.72 4.58
N THR A 16 -3.04 -2.01 4.83
CA THR A 16 -3.95 -2.48 5.87
C THR A 16 -3.42 -2.13 7.27
N ILE A 17 -2.13 -2.37 7.53
CA ILE A 17 -1.52 -2.10 8.84
C ILE A 17 -1.40 -0.59 9.07
N PHE A 18 -0.81 0.17 8.14
CA PHE A 18 -0.59 1.60 8.33
C PHE A 18 -1.89 2.40 8.22
N GLY A 19 -2.73 2.11 7.23
CA GLY A 19 -4.02 2.77 7.07
C GLY A 19 -5.02 2.39 8.18
N GLY A 20 -5.08 1.12 8.56
CA GLY A 20 -5.93 0.66 9.66
C GLY A 20 -5.52 1.25 11.01
N ALA A 21 -4.22 1.25 11.33
CA ALA A 21 -3.72 1.84 12.57
C ALA A 21 -3.93 3.36 12.61
N SER A 22 -3.77 4.05 11.48
CA SER A 22 -4.02 5.49 11.38
C SER A 22 -5.51 5.81 11.56
N LEU A 23 -6.41 5.04 10.96
CA LEU A 23 -7.87 5.23 11.11
C LEU A 23 -8.33 4.98 12.55
N ILE A 24 -7.86 3.90 13.18
CA ILE A 24 -8.21 3.58 14.58
C ILE A 24 -7.71 4.68 15.52
N ARG A 25 -6.48 5.18 15.31
CA ARG A 25 -5.96 6.30 16.11
C ARG A 25 -6.74 7.57 15.88
N TYR A 26 -7.00 7.94 14.63
CA TYR A 26 -7.77 9.14 14.32
C TYR A 26 -9.16 9.13 14.99
N LEU A 27 -9.84 7.98 14.97
CA LEU A 27 -11.15 7.82 15.63
C LEU A 27 -11.07 7.86 17.17
N LYS A 28 -9.95 7.43 17.76
CA LYS A 28 -9.79 7.39 19.22
C LYS A 28 -9.24 8.69 19.82
N THR A 29 -8.26 9.32 19.20
CA THR A 29 -7.53 10.46 19.76
C THR A 29 -7.71 11.74 18.95
N GLY A 30 -8.28 11.68 17.73
CA GLY A 30 -8.36 12.84 16.83
C GLY A 30 -6.99 13.26 16.24
N GLU A 31 -5.92 12.56 16.59
CA GLU A 31 -4.57 12.88 16.16
C GLU A 31 -4.22 12.15 14.86
N LEU A 32 -3.98 12.92 13.81
CA LEU A 32 -3.40 12.44 12.57
C LEU A 32 -1.87 12.42 12.72
N LEU A 33 -1.30 11.21 12.83
CA LEU A 33 0.15 11.04 12.75
C LEU A 33 0.59 11.15 11.29
N PHE A 34 1.26 12.26 10.96
CA PHE A 34 1.88 12.47 9.65
C PHE A 34 2.80 11.31 9.24
N ASP A 35 3.49 10.69 10.20
CA ASP A 35 4.35 9.53 9.97
C ASP A 35 3.59 8.33 9.38
N GLN A 36 2.39 8.04 9.90
CA GLN A 36 1.52 6.98 9.39
C GLN A 36 0.92 7.32 8.02
N ILE A 37 0.66 8.60 7.74
CA ILE A 37 0.17 9.04 6.42
C ILE A 37 1.27 8.83 5.37
N ILE A 38 2.51 9.21 5.68
CA ILE A 38 3.66 9.01 4.77
C ILE A 38 3.85 7.51 4.50
N ALA A 39 3.80 6.67 5.53
CA ALA A 39 3.91 5.22 5.38
C ALA A 39 2.76 4.62 4.53
N MET A 40 1.53 5.13 4.71
CA MET A 40 0.38 4.73 3.90
C MET A 40 0.55 5.15 2.43
N SER A 41 1.01 6.38 2.17
CA SER A 41 1.27 6.87 0.81
C SER A 41 2.36 6.07 0.09
N LEU A 42 3.41 5.65 0.80
CA LEU A 42 4.43 4.75 0.26
C LEU A 42 3.85 3.37 -0.09
N GLY A 43 3.00 2.81 0.76
CA GLY A 43 2.31 1.55 0.49
C GLY A 43 1.39 1.62 -0.75
N VAL A 44 0.64 2.72 -0.90
CA VAL A 44 -0.21 2.96 -2.08
C VAL A 44 0.63 3.12 -3.35
N SER A 45 1.72 3.89 -3.29
CA SER A 45 2.62 4.08 -4.43
C SER A 45 3.24 2.76 -4.90
N LEU A 46 3.67 1.91 -3.95
CA LEU A 46 4.19 0.57 -4.22
C LEU A 46 3.14 -0.32 -4.91
N LEU A 47 1.88 -0.21 -4.48
CA LEU A 47 0.77 -0.97 -5.05
C LEU A 47 0.48 -0.53 -6.49
N ILE A 48 0.43 0.79 -6.73
CA ILE A 48 0.21 1.35 -8.07
C ILE A 48 1.34 0.94 -9.02
N MET A 49 2.60 1.10 -8.63
CA MET A 49 3.74 0.67 -9.44
C MET A 49 3.70 -0.83 -9.74
N SER A 50 3.36 -1.66 -8.74
CA SER A 50 3.24 -3.11 -8.91
C SER A 50 2.11 -3.50 -9.87
N LEU A 51 0.98 -2.77 -9.83
CA LEU A 51 -0.14 -3.00 -10.75
C LEU A 51 0.18 -2.54 -12.18
N ILE A 52 0.80 -1.38 -12.35
CA ILE A 52 1.25 -0.87 -13.66
C ILE A 52 2.22 -1.86 -14.30
N TRP A 53 3.22 -2.33 -13.54
CA TRP A 53 4.16 -3.32 -14.02
C TRP A 53 3.45 -4.63 -14.40
N ARG A 54 2.51 -5.11 -13.56
CA ARG A 54 1.72 -6.31 -13.89
C ARG A 54 0.91 -6.13 -15.17
N LYS A 55 0.33 -4.95 -15.42
CA LYS A 55 -0.45 -4.64 -16.62
C LYS A 55 0.44 -4.60 -17.86
N ASN A 56 1.56 -3.87 -17.83
CA ASN A 56 2.50 -3.82 -18.96
C ASN A 56 3.10 -5.18 -19.28
N ASN A 57 3.46 -5.97 -18.26
CA ASN A 57 4.04 -7.29 -18.47
C ASN A 57 3.02 -8.34 -18.93
N LYS A 58 1.71 -8.07 -18.78
CA LYS A 58 0.63 -8.85 -19.40
C LYS A 58 0.27 -8.36 -20.80
N ALA A 59 0.54 -7.09 -21.13
CA ALA A 59 0.24 -6.52 -22.44
C ALA A 59 1.31 -6.85 -23.50
N ILE A 60 2.53 -7.20 -23.07
CA ILE A 60 3.66 -7.57 -23.93
C ILE A 60 3.70 -9.09 -24.23
N ARG A 61 2.77 -9.88 -23.67
CA ARG A 61 2.74 -11.34 -23.80
C ARG A 61 1.40 -11.80 -24.34
#